data_AF-A0A1G0JPX3-F1
#
_entry.id   AF-A0A1G0JPX3-F1
#
_cell.length_a   1.000
_cell.length_b   1.000
_cell.length_c   1.000
_cell.angle_alpha   90.00
_cell.angle_beta   90.00
_cell.angle_gamma   90.00
#
_symmetry.space_group_name_H-M   'P 1'
#
loop_
_entity.id
_entity.type
_entity.pdbx_description
1 polymer ?
#
loop_
_entity_poly.entity_id
_entity_poly.type
_entity_poly.pdbx_seq_one_letter_code
_entity_poly.pdbx_strand_id
1 'polypeptide(L)'
;MKYILSIILLLIAATVYFIIRPQPEFEVGNVRISAESAEEMEEDEIDPQATMAAQRRAVMEAEFEKLKLARRNLESRLSRLKAIMWGKKISREEGDAINEQMKNGYALLKYQKLMGAYTDAEQISVELARIEFINNYLKEVEDGYRAERRQQ
;
A
#
# COMPACT_ATOMS: atom_id res chain seq x y z
N MET A 1 3.20 -40.35 24.17
CA MET A 1 3.33 -40.48 22.70
C MET A 1 2.11 -41.07 21.99
N LYS A 2 1.15 -41.73 22.68
CA LYS A 2 -0.02 -42.37 22.02
C LYS A 2 -0.98 -41.40 21.29
N TYR A 3 -1.00 -40.12 21.64
CA TYR A 3 -1.95 -39.12 21.08
C TYR A 3 -1.35 -38.18 20.04
N ILE A 4 -0.03 -38.23 19.83
CA ILE A 4 0.65 -37.32 18.90
C ILE A 4 0.21 -37.65 17.47
N LEU A 5 0.09 -38.94 17.15
CA LEU A 5 -0.34 -39.39 15.83
C LEU A 5 -1.79 -39.01 15.53
N SER A 6 -2.68 -39.09 16.51
CA SER A 6 -4.09 -38.68 16.35
C SER A 6 -4.26 -37.17 16.17
N ILE A 7 -3.43 -36.37 16.86
CA ILE A 7 -3.46 -34.90 16.71
C ILE A 7 -2.99 -34.50 15.31
N ILE A 8 -1.93 -35.12 14.81
CA ILE A 8 -1.41 -34.86 13.45
C ILE A 8 -2.46 -35.23 12.40
N LEU A 9 -3.14 -36.36 12.58
CA LEU A 9 -4.18 -36.82 11.64
C LEU A 9 -5.40 -35.88 11.63
N LEU A 10 -5.78 -35.34 12.79
CA LEU A 10 -6.87 -34.37 12.91
C LEU A 10 -6.51 -33.02 12.25
N LEU A 11 -5.25 -32.57 12.39
CA LEU A 11 -4.77 -31.37 11.71
C LEU A 11 -4.76 -31.50 10.19
N ILE A 12 -4.37 -32.67 9.66
CA ILE A 12 -4.40 -32.94 8.22
C ILE A 12 -5.84 -32.98 7.70
N ALA A 13 -6.77 -33.59 8.45
CA ALA A 13 -8.18 -33.61 8.07
C ALA A 13 -8.79 -32.19 8.04
N ALA A 14 -8.42 -31.33 9.00
CA ALA A 14 -8.89 -29.95 9.05
C ALA A 14 -8.36 -29.09 7.88
N THR A 15 -7.11 -29.27 7.47
CA THR A 15 -6.55 -28.54 6.33
C THR A 15 -7.15 -28.98 5.01
N VAL A 16 -7.39 -30.28 4.81
CA VAL A 16 -8.08 -30.80 3.62
C VAL A 16 -9.53 -30.29 3.55
N TYR A 17 -10.25 -30.27 4.67
CA TYR A 17 -11.59 -29.71 4.74
C TYR A 17 -11.62 -28.22 4.38
N PHE A 18 -10.63 -27.44 4.84
CA PHE A 18 -10.55 -26.01 4.54
C PHE A 18 -10.33 -25.73 3.03
N ILE A 19 -9.60 -26.59 2.32
CA ILE A 19 -9.33 -26.44 0.88
C ILE A 19 -10.54 -26.84 0.03
N ILE A 20 -11.25 -27.91 0.41
CA ILE A 20 -12.35 -28.47 -0.39
C ILE A 20 -13.70 -27.81 -0.06
N ARG A 21 -13.77 -26.99 0.99
CA ARG A 21 -15.02 -26.32 1.37
C ARG A 21 -15.52 -25.45 0.21
N PRO A 22 -16.75 -25.67 -0.27
CA PRO A 22 -17.35 -24.83 -1.30
C PRO A 22 -17.43 -23.39 -0.77
N GLN A 23 -16.88 -22.45 -1.53
CA GLN A 23 -17.02 -21.03 -1.26
C GLN A 23 -18.50 -20.65 -1.41
N PRO A 24 -19.03 -19.75 -0.56
CA PRO A 24 -20.37 -19.22 -0.78
C PRO A 24 -20.41 -18.54 -2.15
N GLU A 25 -21.29 -19.02 -3.02
CA GLU A 25 -21.65 -18.30 -4.25
C GLU A 25 -22.33 -17.00 -3.82
N PHE A 26 -21.61 -15.89 -3.95
CA PHE A 26 -22.24 -14.58 -3.87
C PHE A 26 -23.00 -14.38 -5.17
N GLU A 27 -24.33 -14.44 -5.10
CA GLU A 27 -25.18 -13.91 -6.16
C GLU A 27 -24.94 -12.39 -6.22
N VAL A 28 -24.05 -11.98 -7.14
CA VAL A 28 -23.97 -10.59 -7.55
C VAL A 28 -25.24 -10.34 -8.35
N GLY A 29 -26.27 -9.84 -7.67
CA GLY A 29 -27.51 -9.45 -8.30
C GLY A 29 -27.20 -8.53 -9.48
N ASN A 30 -27.44 -9.02 -10.70
CA ASN A 30 -27.38 -8.20 -11.90
C ASN A 30 -28.48 -7.16 -11.79
N VAL A 31 -28.13 -5.97 -11.30
CA VAL A 31 -28.95 -4.77 -11.47
C VAL A 31 -28.95 -4.47 -12.97
N ARG A 32 -29.94 -5.04 -13.66
CA ARG A 32 -30.36 -4.55 -14.97
C ARG A 32 -30.88 -3.14 -14.75
N ILE A 33 -30.05 -2.16 -15.05
CA ILE A 33 -30.51 -0.78 -15.24
C ILE A 33 -31.45 -0.85 -16.44
N SER A 34 -32.75 -0.79 -16.16
CA SER A 34 -33.79 -0.68 -17.19
C SER A 34 -33.60 0.68 -17.85
N ALA A 35 -33.11 0.68 -19.08
CA ALA A 35 -33.06 1.87 -19.92
C ALA A 35 -34.48 2.16 -20.43
N GLU A 36 -35.32 2.76 -19.58
CA GLU A 36 -36.62 3.27 -20.00
C GLU A 36 -36.99 4.48 -19.16
N SER A 37 -36.62 5.65 -19.68
CA SER A 37 -37.27 6.98 -19.55
C SER A 37 -36.21 8.06 -19.79
N ALA A 38 -35.85 8.23 -21.06
CA ALA A 38 -35.41 9.53 -21.52
C ALA A 38 -36.68 10.36 -21.76
N GLU A 39 -36.83 11.43 -20.99
CA GLU A 39 -37.55 12.69 -21.26
C GLU A 39 -38.19 13.21 -19.98
N GLU A 40 -37.42 14.00 -19.25
CA GLU A 40 -37.83 15.32 -18.74
C GLU A 40 -36.52 16.01 -18.30
N MET A 41 -36.05 16.95 -19.12
CA MET A 41 -34.99 17.87 -18.72
C MET A 41 -35.59 18.80 -17.67
N GLU A 42 -35.53 18.40 -16.40
CA GLU A 42 -35.48 19.37 -15.31
C GLU A 42 -34.14 20.11 -15.44
N GLU A 43 -34.17 21.43 -15.48
CA GLU A 43 -32.98 22.25 -15.25
C GLU A 43 -32.45 21.89 -13.86
N ASP A 44 -31.46 21.00 -13.81
CA ASP A 44 -30.75 20.61 -12.60
C ASP A 44 -30.27 21.90 -11.92
N GLU A 45 -30.94 22.27 -10.82
CA GLU A 45 -30.43 23.23 -9.87
C GLU A 45 -29.09 22.65 -9.39
N ILE A 46 -27.98 23.11 -9.96
CA ILE A 46 -26.66 22.62 -9.61
C ILE A 46 -26.48 22.88 -8.12
N ASP A 47 -26.64 21.84 -7.30
CA ASP A 47 -26.44 21.94 -5.87
C ASP A 47 -24.97 22.34 -5.64
N PRO A 48 -24.71 23.58 -5.16
CA PRO A 48 -23.35 24.04 -4.92
C PRO A 48 -22.64 23.17 -3.87
N GLN A 49 -23.38 22.45 -3.03
CA GLN A 49 -22.80 21.53 -2.05
C GLN A 49 -22.32 20.22 -2.71
N ALA A 50 -23.09 19.65 -3.65
CA ALA A 50 -22.69 18.46 -4.41
C ALA A 50 -21.44 18.71 -5.28
N THR A 51 -21.36 19.86 -5.94
CA THR A 51 -20.18 20.23 -6.75
C THR A 51 -18.91 20.43 -5.91
N MET A 52 -19.03 21.06 -4.73
CA MET A 52 -17.92 21.21 -3.80
C MET A 52 -17.47 19.86 -3.21
N ALA A 53 -18.40 18.95 -2.92
CA ALA A 53 -18.05 17.60 -2.46
C ALA A 53 -17.32 16.78 -3.54
N ALA A 54 -17.76 16.88 -4.80
CA ALA A 54 -17.09 16.24 -5.94
C ALA A 54 -15.67 16.79 -6.14
N GLN A 55 -15.47 18.11 -6.06
CA GLN A 55 -14.14 18.71 -6.14
C GLN A 55 -13.22 18.24 -5.00
N ARG A 56 -13.71 18.22 -3.76
CA ARG A 56 -12.93 17.70 -2.62
C ARG A 56 -12.50 16.26 -2.84
N ARG A 57 -13.39 15.40 -3.33
CA ARG A 57 -13.10 14.01 -3.64
C ARG A 57 -12.03 13.88 -4.72
N ALA A 58 -12.12 14.68 -5.79
CA ALA A 58 -11.13 14.67 -6.87
C ALA A 58 -9.73 15.08 -6.38
N VAL A 59 -9.64 16.08 -5.49
CA VAL A 59 -8.36 16.49 -4.89
C VAL A 59 -7.79 15.37 -4.01
N MET A 60 -8.63 14.73 -3.19
CA MET A 60 -8.18 13.59 -2.36
C MET A 60 -7.69 12.42 -3.21
N GLU A 61 -8.38 12.10 -4.30
CA GLU A 61 -8.00 11.02 -5.21
C GLU A 61 -6.65 11.32 -5.88
N ALA A 62 -6.44 12.54 -6.36
CA ALA A 62 -5.17 12.97 -6.94
C ALA A 62 -4.00 12.87 -5.96
N GLU A 63 -4.18 13.33 -4.71
CA GLU A 63 -3.16 13.20 -3.66
C GLU A 63 -2.92 11.73 -3.28
N PHE A 64 -3.97 10.91 -3.24
CA PHE A 64 -3.86 9.51 -2.91
C PHE A 64 -3.10 8.70 -3.97
N GLU A 65 -3.26 9.03 -5.25
CA GLU A 65 -2.47 8.41 -6.33
C GLU A 65 -0.98 8.75 -6.23
N LYS A 66 -0.62 9.99 -5.84
CA LYS A 66 0.78 10.35 -5.53
C LYS A 66 1.31 9.48 -4.39
N LEU A 67 0.51 9.30 -3.33
CA LEU A 67 0.88 8.46 -2.19
C LEU A 67 1.11 6.99 -2.59
N LYS A 68 0.26 6.41 -3.45
CA LYS A 68 0.44 5.05 -3.96
C LYS A 68 1.74 4.90 -4.74
N LEU A 69 2.04 5.88 -5.61
CA LEU A 69 3.30 5.89 -6.34
C LEU A 69 4.51 5.97 -5.41
N ALA A 70 4.45 6.84 -4.40
CA ALA A 70 5.51 6.99 -3.40
C ALA A 70 5.74 5.69 -2.61
N ARG A 71 4.67 5.00 -2.19
CA ARG A 71 4.74 3.68 -1.53
C ARG A 71 5.45 2.64 -2.39
N ARG A 72 5.06 2.51 -3.68
CA ARG A 72 5.69 1.57 -4.62
C ARG A 72 7.18 1.88 -4.82
N ASN A 73 7.52 3.16 -4.91
CA ASN A 73 8.91 3.60 -5.07
C ASN A 73 9.75 3.26 -3.83
N LEU A 74 9.20 3.51 -2.63
CA LEU A 74 9.84 3.16 -1.36
C LEU A 74 10.05 1.64 -1.24
N GLU A 75 9.04 0.83 -1.54
CA GLU A 75 9.14 -0.63 -1.51
C GLU A 75 10.26 -1.15 -2.42
N SER A 76 10.27 -0.68 -3.66
CA SER A 76 11.30 -1.04 -4.63
C SER A 76 12.69 -0.63 -4.15
N ARG A 77 12.82 0.55 -3.54
CA ARG A 77 14.10 1.05 -3.01
C ARG A 77 14.59 0.24 -1.82
N LEU A 78 13.72 -0.08 -0.87
CA LEU A 78 14.07 -0.92 0.28
C LEU A 78 14.60 -2.29 -0.16
N SER A 79 13.96 -2.91 -1.17
CA SER A 79 14.42 -4.17 -1.75
C SER A 79 15.82 -4.04 -2.38
N ARG A 80 16.05 -2.99 -3.18
CA ARG A 80 17.36 -2.74 -3.81
C ARG A 80 18.45 -2.48 -2.78
N LEU A 81 18.20 -1.63 -1.78
CA LEU A 81 19.18 -1.33 -0.73
C LEU A 81 19.53 -2.57 0.09
N LYS A 82 18.54 -3.39 0.44
CA LYS A 82 18.80 -4.68 1.11
C LYS A 82 19.77 -5.54 0.30
N ALA A 83 19.58 -5.62 -1.02
CA ALA A 83 20.47 -6.37 -1.90
C ALA A 83 21.87 -5.74 -2.02
N ILE A 84 21.96 -4.41 -2.12
CA ILE A 84 23.23 -3.68 -2.20
C ILE A 84 24.06 -3.84 -0.93
N MET A 85 23.42 -3.73 0.24
CA MET A 85 24.08 -3.81 1.54
C MET A 85 24.47 -5.23 1.91
N TRP A 86 23.88 -6.25 1.28
CA TRP A 86 24.17 -7.64 1.59
C TRP A 86 25.64 -7.97 1.34
N GLY A 87 26.37 -8.33 2.40
CA GLY A 87 27.78 -8.71 2.33
C GLY A 87 28.77 -7.53 2.20
N LYS A 88 28.30 -6.27 2.21
CA LYS A 88 29.17 -5.10 2.29
C LYS A 88 29.71 -4.92 3.71
N LYS A 89 30.98 -4.51 3.81
CA LYS A 89 31.57 -4.05 5.07
C LYS A 89 31.20 -2.57 5.24
N ILE A 90 30.21 -2.31 6.07
CA ILE A 90 29.73 -0.96 6.42
C ILE A 90 30.14 -0.68 7.86
N SER A 91 30.47 0.57 8.20
CA SER A 91 30.70 0.94 9.59
C SER A 91 29.43 0.69 10.41
N ARG A 92 29.58 0.39 11.71
CA ARG A 92 28.43 0.10 12.56
C ARG A 92 27.45 1.28 12.63
N GLU A 93 27.99 2.48 12.81
CA GLU A 93 27.21 3.72 12.92
C GLU A 93 26.39 4.00 11.66
N GLU A 94 27.02 3.92 10.49
CA GLU A 94 26.34 4.10 9.20
C GLU A 94 25.31 2.99 8.95
N GLY A 95 25.67 1.73 9.24
CA GLY A 95 24.77 0.59 9.09
C GLY A 95 23.53 0.70 9.98
N ASP A 96 23.69 1.14 11.22
CA ASP A 96 22.60 1.33 12.17
C ASP A 96 21.67 2.47 11.71
N ALA A 97 22.22 3.60 11.23
CA ALA A 97 21.43 4.72 10.71
C ALA A 97 20.61 4.33 9.46
N ILE A 98 21.21 3.62 8.50
CA ILE A 98 20.50 3.14 7.32
C ILE A 98 19.41 2.14 7.72
N ASN A 99 19.72 1.20 8.60
CA ASN A 99 18.79 0.16 9.04
C ASN A 99 17.59 0.75 9.81
N GLU A 100 17.80 1.80 10.60
CA GLU A 100 16.72 2.54 11.25
C GLU A 100 15.76 3.13 10.22
N GLN A 101 16.26 3.84 9.21
CA GLN A 101 15.41 4.42 8.17
C GLN A 101 14.73 3.35 7.32
N MET A 102 15.40 2.23 7.04
CA MET A 102 14.77 1.09 6.37
C MET A 102 13.62 0.49 7.20
N LYS A 103 13.80 0.31 8.51
CA LYS A 103 12.74 -0.17 9.43
C LYS A 103 11.55 0.77 9.43
N ASN A 104 11.79 2.08 9.51
CA ASN A 104 10.74 3.10 9.44
C ASN A 104 9.98 3.02 8.11
N GLY A 105 10.70 2.85 7.00
CA GLY A 105 10.10 2.63 5.68
C GLY A 105 9.22 1.40 5.62
N TYR A 106 9.70 0.25 6.12
CA TYR A 106 8.88 -0.98 6.19
C TYR A 106 7.66 -0.82 7.11
N ALA A 107 7.76 -0.06 8.20
CA ALA A 107 6.63 0.20 9.08
C ALA A 107 5.52 1.00 8.36
N LEU A 108 5.88 2.05 7.62
CA LEU A 108 4.93 2.82 6.80
C LEU A 108 4.27 1.96 5.72
N LEU A 109 5.02 1.05 5.10
CA LEU A 109 4.46 0.15 4.08
C LEU A 109 3.62 -0.99 4.66
N LYS A 110 3.83 -1.38 5.92
CA LYS A 110 3.05 -2.46 6.56
C LYS A 110 1.65 -2.01 6.95
N TYR A 111 1.50 -0.75 7.37
CA TYR A 111 0.24 -0.21 7.91
C TYR A 111 -0.36 0.86 6.97
N GLN A 112 -0.43 0.54 5.68
CA GLN A 112 -0.93 1.47 4.67
C GLN A 112 -2.43 1.72 4.84
N LYS A 113 -2.79 2.98 5.10
CA LYS A 113 -4.18 3.44 5.08
C LYS A 113 -4.73 3.48 3.65
N LEU A 114 -5.98 3.04 3.49
CA LEU A 114 -6.80 3.21 2.29
C LEU A 114 -7.32 4.64 2.18
N MET A 115 -7.76 5.07 0.99
CA MET A 115 -8.25 6.43 0.76
C MET A 115 -9.38 6.82 1.73
N GLY A 116 -10.31 5.90 2.01
CA GLY A 116 -11.44 6.15 2.92
C GLY A 116 -11.06 6.31 4.39
N ALA A 117 -9.80 6.09 4.77
CA ALA A 117 -9.32 6.33 6.14
C ALA A 117 -8.82 7.77 6.36
N TYR A 118 -8.75 8.58 5.30
CA TYR A 118 -8.38 9.99 5.38
C TYR A 118 -9.64 10.86 5.37
N THR A 119 -9.66 11.89 6.21
CA THR A 119 -10.78 12.85 6.25
C THR A 119 -10.67 13.94 5.19
N ASP A 120 -9.45 14.21 4.72
CA ASP A 120 -9.14 15.29 3.80
C ASP A 120 -7.83 15.01 3.05
N ALA A 121 -7.53 15.86 2.07
CA ALA A 121 -6.30 15.78 1.27
C ALA A 121 -5.04 16.15 2.06
N GLU A 122 -5.16 16.94 3.15
CA GLU A 122 -4.04 17.35 3.97
C GLU A 122 -3.42 16.16 4.71
N GLN A 123 -4.25 15.29 5.29
CA GLN A 123 -3.76 14.06 5.92
C GLN A 123 -3.06 13.12 4.94
N ILE A 124 -3.53 13.07 3.68
CA ILE A 124 -2.86 12.32 2.62
C ILE A 124 -1.49 12.94 2.31
N SER A 125 -1.42 14.26 2.22
CA SER A 125 -0.19 15.01 1.98
C SER A 125 0.83 14.84 3.11
N VAL A 126 0.40 14.82 4.37
CA VAL A 126 1.27 14.55 5.53
C VAL A 126 1.87 13.15 5.47
N GLU A 127 1.07 12.14 5.13
CA GLU A 127 1.57 10.77 4.95
C GLU A 127 2.54 10.68 3.77
N LEU A 128 2.22 11.35 2.66
CA LEU A 128 3.08 11.44 1.48
C LEU A 128 4.44 12.03 1.85
N ALA A 129 4.47 13.17 2.55
CA ALA A 129 5.70 13.82 2.99
C ALA A 129 6.58 12.91 3.86
N ARG A 130 5.98 12.10 4.73
CA ARG A 130 6.71 11.11 5.55
C ARG A 130 7.36 10.03 4.69
N ILE A 131 6.63 9.51 3.70
CA ILE A 131 7.16 8.50 2.77
C ILE A 131 8.28 9.10 1.91
N GLU A 132 8.08 10.31 1.39
CA GLU A 132 9.07 11.00 0.56
C GLU A 132 10.34 11.30 1.33
N PHE A 133 10.25 11.74 2.58
CA PHE A 133 11.42 11.94 3.44
C PHE A 133 12.30 10.69 3.53
N ILE A 134 11.70 9.54 3.89
CA ILE A 134 12.44 8.27 3.98
C ILE A 134 12.96 7.85 2.61
N ASN A 135 12.14 7.96 1.57
CA ASN A 135 12.53 7.56 0.21
C ASN A 135 13.69 8.40 -0.33
N ASN A 136 13.75 9.70 -0.01
CA ASN A 136 14.83 10.59 -0.40
C ASN A 136 16.12 10.28 0.36
N TYR A 137 16.05 10.09 1.68
CA TYR A 137 17.21 9.64 2.46
C TYR A 137 17.80 8.34 1.90
N LEU A 138 16.95 7.34 1.68
CA LEU A 138 17.38 6.05 1.13
C LEU A 138 17.88 6.17 -0.32
N LYS A 139 17.42 7.17 -1.07
CA LYS A 139 17.92 7.46 -2.43
C LYS A 139 19.37 7.92 -2.38
N GLU A 140 19.68 8.86 -1.49
CA GLU A 140 21.05 9.36 -1.33
C GLU A 140 22.01 8.22 -0.94
N VAL A 141 21.58 7.34 -0.03
CA VAL A 141 22.34 6.13 0.33
C VAL A 141 22.55 5.21 -0.88
N GLU A 142 21.49 4.94 -1.66
CA GLU A 142 21.59 4.10 -2.86
C GLU A 142 22.55 4.70 -3.90
N ASP A 143 22.45 6.01 -4.13
CA ASP A 143 23.26 6.74 -5.10
C ASP A 143 24.74 6.78 -4.66
N GLY A 144 25.01 6.89 -3.36
CA GLY A 144 26.35 6.77 -2.78
C GLY A 144 27.00 5.43 -3.13
N TYR A 145 26.33 4.31 -2.85
CA TYR A 145 26.86 2.98 -3.19
C TYR A 145 27.01 2.74 -4.70
N ARG A 146 26.16 3.34 -5.53
CA ARG A 146 26.28 3.27 -7.00
C ARG A 146 27.44 4.11 -7.53
N ALA A 147 27.79 5.22 -6.88
CA ALA A 147 28.94 6.04 -7.24
C ALA A 147 30.25 5.30 -6.92
N GLU A 148 30.37 4.69 -5.74
CA GLU A 148 31.52 3.86 -5.36
C GLU A 148 31.80 2.75 -6.38
N ARG A 149 30.75 2.05 -6.84
CA ARG A 149 30.89 0.96 -7.82
C ARG A 149 31.44 1.42 -9.17
N ARG A 150 31.27 2.69 -9.54
CA ARG A 150 31.79 3.23 -10.82
C ARG A 150 33.26 3.64 -10.74
N GLN A 151 33.82 3.73 -9.54
CA GLN A 151 35.21 4.12 -9.29
C GLN A 151 36.13 2.91 -9.06
N GLN A 152 35.57 1.70 -8.97
CA GLN A 152 36.28 0.41 -8.86
C GLN A 152 36.27 -0.31 -10.21
#